data_AF-A0A498KI54-F1
#
_entry.id   AF-A0A498KI54-F1
#
_cell.length_a   1.000
_cell.length_b   1.000
_cell.length_c   1.000
_cell.angle_alpha   90.00
_cell.angle_beta   90.00
_cell.angle_gamma   90.00
#
_symmetry.space_group_name_H-M   'P 1'
#
loop_
_entity.id
_entity.type
_entity.pdbx_description
1 polymer ?
#
loop_
_entity_poly.entity_id
_entity_poly.type
_entity_poly.pdbx_seq_one_letter_code
_entity_poly.pdbx_strand_id
1 'polypeptide(L)'
;MGERHRDQKSHYLVFPYPTQQGHINPMLQFSKLLHHKGVKITLLLCPGDHFRWLRPRRHQRVESVEAYLESFKQVGLRTLAKLLEKLSSSGCPANCIVYDAFIPWPLDVAKKFGIVGVVFFTQSCAVDNIDYHAYKGLLKLPLTKYDQSKILLPGLPPVEPGDMPSRLYDFRSYPAIYDIVVGQFSNVDKAD
;
A
#
# COMPACT_ATOMS: atom_id res chain seq x y z
N MET A 1 -37.83 -16.83 -24.37
CA MET A 1 -37.71 -15.94 -23.19
C MET A 1 -36.25 -16.00 -22.76
N GLY A 2 -35.40 -15.13 -23.33
CA GLY A 2 -33.95 -15.15 -23.04
C GLY A 2 -33.67 -14.35 -21.77
N GLU A 3 -33.03 -14.99 -20.80
CA GLU A 3 -32.54 -14.31 -19.60
C GLU A 3 -31.51 -13.26 -20.00
N ARG A 4 -31.83 -11.98 -19.76
CA ARG A 4 -30.86 -10.91 -19.84
C ARG A 4 -29.86 -11.11 -18.69
N HIS A 5 -28.66 -11.61 -19.00
CA HIS A 5 -27.50 -11.35 -18.17
C HIS A 5 -27.46 -9.84 -17.91
N ARG A 6 -27.67 -9.43 -16.65
CA ARG A 6 -27.37 -8.04 -16.26
C ARG A 6 -25.90 -7.84 -16.57
N ASP A 7 -25.58 -6.86 -17.43
CA ASP A 7 -24.22 -6.35 -17.59
C ASP A 7 -23.73 -5.89 -16.21
N GLN A 8 -23.05 -6.78 -15.50
CA GLN A 8 -22.56 -6.53 -14.17
C GLN A 8 -21.35 -5.62 -14.30
N LYS A 9 -21.57 -4.32 -14.20
CA LYS A 9 -20.54 -3.28 -14.26
C LYS A 9 -19.45 -3.60 -13.22
N SER A 10 -18.21 -3.80 -13.68
CA SER A 10 -17.08 -4.13 -12.80
C SER A 10 -16.96 -3.12 -11.66
N HIS A 11 -16.83 -3.61 -10.42
CA HIS A 11 -16.76 -2.76 -9.23
C HIS A 11 -15.43 -2.96 -8.49
N TYR A 12 -14.61 -1.90 -8.48
CA TYR A 12 -13.29 -1.92 -7.89
C TYR A 12 -13.29 -1.13 -6.58
N LEU A 13 -12.63 -1.69 -5.57
CA LEU A 13 -12.33 -1.03 -4.31
C LEU A 13 -10.89 -0.54 -4.37
N VAL A 14 -10.67 0.74 -4.08
CA VAL A 14 -9.34 1.35 -4.13
C VAL A 14 -8.95 1.77 -2.72
N PHE A 15 -7.83 1.25 -2.22
CA PHE A 15 -7.39 1.41 -0.84
C PHE A 15 -6.02 2.10 -0.77
N PRO A 16 -5.98 3.45 -0.72
CA PRO A 16 -4.75 4.20 -0.51
C PRO A 16 -4.21 4.09 0.91
N TYR A 17 -2.90 4.31 1.06
CA TYR A 17 -2.28 4.46 2.36
C TYR A 17 -2.86 5.70 3.11
N PRO A 18 -3.31 5.57 4.38
CA PRO A 18 -4.23 6.53 4.98
C PRO A 18 -3.59 7.80 5.57
N THR A 19 -2.26 7.88 5.66
CA THR A 19 -1.59 8.95 6.44
C THR A 19 -1.08 10.11 5.60
N GLN A 20 -0.94 9.97 4.28
CA GLN A 20 -0.30 10.98 3.44
C GLN A 20 -1.06 11.24 2.15
N GLN A 21 -1.26 12.53 1.84
CA GLN A 21 -1.90 12.97 0.59
C GLN A 21 -1.15 12.48 -0.66
N GLY A 22 0.18 12.26 -0.53
CA GLY A 22 1.03 11.73 -1.60
C GLY A 22 0.60 10.36 -2.12
N HIS A 23 -0.11 9.55 -1.32
CA HIS A 23 -0.64 8.25 -1.74
C HIS A 23 -2.08 8.36 -2.25
N ILE A 24 -2.92 9.14 -1.55
CA ILE A 24 -4.34 9.30 -1.88
C ILE A 24 -4.52 9.95 -3.26
N ASN A 25 -3.75 10.99 -3.58
CA ASN A 25 -3.93 11.75 -4.81
C ASN A 25 -3.67 10.91 -6.08
N PRO A 26 -2.53 10.21 -6.24
CA PRO A 26 -2.29 9.34 -7.40
C PRO A 26 -3.37 8.27 -7.57
N MET A 27 -3.76 7.58 -6.49
CA MET A 27 -4.78 6.52 -6.55
C MET A 27 -6.18 7.08 -6.84
N LEU A 28 -6.49 8.30 -6.40
CA LEU A 28 -7.71 9.01 -6.78
C LEU A 28 -7.71 9.38 -8.27
N GLN A 29 -6.59 9.86 -8.82
CA GLN A 29 -6.51 10.15 -10.25
C GLN A 29 -6.64 8.86 -11.08
N PHE A 30 -5.97 7.78 -10.67
CA PHE A 30 -6.15 6.46 -11.25
C PHE A 30 -7.62 6.00 -11.21
N SER A 31 -8.28 6.18 -10.06
CA SER A 31 -9.71 5.87 -9.89
C SER A 31 -10.59 6.64 -10.87
N LYS A 32 -10.32 7.93 -11.10
CA LYS A 32 -11.05 8.73 -12.09
C LYS A 32 -10.88 8.17 -13.49
N LEU A 33 -9.68 7.75 -13.88
CA LEU A 33 -9.42 7.16 -15.20
C LEU A 33 -10.23 5.87 -15.40
N LEU A 34 -10.25 4.98 -14.40
CA LEU A 34 -11.06 3.75 -14.44
C LEU A 34 -12.55 4.06 -14.50
N HIS A 35 -13.01 5.08 -13.76
CA HIS A 35 -14.41 5.49 -13.79
C HIS A 35 -14.85 5.97 -15.17
N HIS A 36 -14.01 6.76 -15.87
CA HIS A 36 -14.27 7.18 -17.25
C HIS A 36 -14.36 6.01 -18.23
N LYS A 37 -13.71 4.87 -17.92
CA LYS A 37 -13.82 3.63 -18.70
C LYS A 37 -15.04 2.77 -18.34
N GLY A 38 -15.92 3.27 -17.48
CA GLY A 38 -17.14 2.57 -17.09
C GLY A 38 -16.95 1.60 -15.92
N VAL A 39 -15.88 1.70 -15.14
CA VAL A 39 -15.73 0.92 -13.90
C VAL A 39 -16.43 1.65 -12.75
N LYS A 40 -17.17 0.92 -11.91
CA LYS A 40 -17.67 1.45 -10.64
C LYS A 40 -16.53 1.47 -9.64
N ILE A 41 -16.28 2.60 -8.98
CA ILE A 41 -15.20 2.73 -8.00
C ILE A 41 -15.75 3.00 -6.61
N THR A 42 -15.17 2.37 -5.60
CA THR A 42 -15.33 2.75 -4.19
C THR A 42 -13.95 3.01 -3.59
N LEU A 43 -13.69 4.26 -3.23
CA LEU A 43 -12.46 4.65 -2.55
C LEU A 43 -12.61 4.41 -1.04
N LEU A 44 -11.71 3.61 -0.48
CA LEU A 44 -11.68 3.28 0.94
C LEU A 44 -10.78 4.28 1.66
N LEU A 45 -11.40 5.19 2.42
CA LEU A 45 -10.68 6.19 3.21
C LEU A 45 -10.88 5.89 4.70
N CYS A 46 -9.82 6.00 5.48
CA CYS A 46 -9.91 6.01 6.93
C CYS A 46 -10.10 7.46 7.41
N PRO A 47 -11.20 7.78 8.11
CA PRO A 47 -11.40 9.10 8.69
C PRO A 47 -10.22 9.51 9.58
N GLY A 48 -9.67 10.69 9.31
CA GLY A 48 -8.37 11.14 9.81
C GLY A 48 -8.35 11.69 11.23
N ASP A 49 -8.78 10.92 12.23
CA ASP A 49 -8.46 11.26 13.62
C ASP A 49 -6.97 11.04 13.96
N HIS A 50 -6.19 10.49 13.02
CA HIS A 50 -4.80 10.11 13.23
C HIS A 50 -3.76 11.24 13.09
N PHE A 51 -4.07 12.36 12.41
CA PHE A 51 -3.17 13.54 12.41
C PHE A 51 -3.04 14.20 13.79
N ARG A 52 -3.93 13.87 14.73
CA ARG A 52 -3.88 14.36 16.10
C ARG A 52 -2.73 13.75 16.92
N TRP A 53 -2.18 12.60 16.53
CA TRP A 53 -1.01 11.98 17.18
C TRP A 53 0.32 12.66 16.81
N LEU A 54 0.40 13.31 15.64
CA LEU A 54 1.56 14.10 15.23
C LEU A 54 1.62 15.47 15.91
N ARG A 55 0.63 15.81 16.76
CA ARG A 55 0.67 16.99 17.64
C ARG A 55 0.78 16.54 19.09
N PRO A 56 1.88 16.83 19.81
CA PRO A 56 1.98 16.48 21.21
C PRO A 56 0.95 17.27 22.04
N ARG A 57 -0.13 16.62 22.49
CA ARG A 57 -0.93 17.10 23.62
C ARG A 57 -0.50 16.33 24.86
N ARG A 58 -0.14 17.08 25.91
CA ARG A 58 0.55 16.61 27.13
C ARG A 58 -0.14 15.51 27.97
N HIS A 59 -1.28 14.93 27.59
CA HIS A 59 -2.05 14.05 28.51
C HIS A 59 -2.86 12.90 27.86
N GLN A 60 -2.38 12.26 26.80
CA GLN A 60 -2.96 10.97 26.35
C GLN A 60 -1.82 9.97 26.06
N ARG A 61 -1.93 8.76 26.61
CA ARG A 61 -0.97 7.67 26.45
C ARG A 61 -0.73 7.46 24.95
N VAL A 62 0.48 7.77 24.48
CA VAL A 62 0.87 7.59 23.08
C VAL A 62 1.05 6.09 22.87
N GLU A 63 0.11 5.47 22.14
CA GLU A 63 0.34 4.16 21.53
C GLU A 63 1.40 4.33 20.43
N SER A 64 2.36 3.42 20.32
CA SER A 64 3.47 3.52 19.37
C SER A 64 2.98 3.38 17.91
N VAL A 65 3.82 3.75 16.94
CA VAL A 65 3.47 3.60 15.51
C VAL A 65 3.18 2.13 15.18
N GLU A 66 3.91 1.21 15.78
CA GLU A 66 3.75 -0.24 15.62
C GLU A 66 2.37 -0.69 16.12
N ALA A 67 1.96 -0.24 17.31
CA ALA A 67 0.64 -0.54 17.86
C ALA A 67 -0.48 -0.01 16.95
N TYR A 68 -0.30 1.18 16.38
CA TYR A 68 -1.22 1.72 15.39
C TYR A 68 -1.30 0.86 14.12
N LEU A 69 -0.16 0.47 13.55
CA LEU A 69 -0.12 -0.34 12.32
C LEU A 69 -0.74 -1.72 12.52
N GLU A 70 -0.49 -2.36 13.66
CA GLU A 70 -1.10 -3.65 13.99
C GLU A 70 -2.62 -3.51 14.16
N SER A 71 -3.08 -2.49 14.90
CA SER A 71 -4.51 -2.20 15.03
C SER A 71 -5.16 -1.90 13.67
N PHE A 72 -4.49 -1.11 12.83
CA PHE A 72 -4.93 -0.76 11.48
C PHE A 72 -5.10 -2.02 10.62
N LYS A 73 -4.14 -2.95 10.66
CA LYS A 73 -4.23 -4.26 9.98
C LYS A 73 -5.38 -5.10 10.52
N GLN A 74 -5.47 -5.31 11.84
CA GLN A 74 -6.47 -6.19 12.45
C GLN A 74 -7.90 -5.68 12.23
N VAL A 75 -8.13 -4.39 12.45
CA VAL A 75 -9.44 -3.77 12.21
C VAL A 75 -9.73 -3.76 10.71
N GLY A 76 -8.75 -3.41 9.88
CA GLY A 76 -8.86 -3.33 8.43
C GLY A 76 -9.25 -4.66 7.78
N LEU A 77 -8.58 -5.77 8.14
CA LEU A 77 -8.93 -7.12 7.65
C LEU A 77 -10.40 -7.45 7.91
N ARG A 78 -10.88 -7.17 9.13
CA ARG A 78 -12.26 -7.45 9.54
C ARG A 78 -13.28 -6.54 8.85
N THR A 79 -13.02 -5.23 8.77
CA THR A 79 -13.98 -4.28 8.19
C THR A 79 -14.04 -4.40 6.67
N LEU A 80 -12.91 -4.68 6.02
CA LEU A 80 -12.85 -4.93 4.58
C LEU A 80 -13.63 -6.20 4.20
N ALA A 81 -13.44 -7.30 4.94
CA ALA A 81 -14.21 -8.52 4.73
C ALA A 81 -15.73 -8.29 4.88
N LYS A 82 -16.14 -7.62 5.96
CA LYS A 82 -17.56 -7.26 6.18
C LYS A 82 -18.11 -6.37 5.06
N LEU A 83 -17.31 -5.45 4.53
CA LEU A 83 -17.70 -4.60 3.41
C LEU A 83 -17.96 -5.44 2.15
N LEU A 84 -17.07 -6.38 1.82
CA LEU A 84 -17.24 -7.28 0.68
C LEU A 84 -18.50 -8.15 0.81
N GLU A 85 -18.75 -8.71 1.99
CA GLU A 85 -19.98 -9.48 2.28
C GLU A 85 -21.24 -8.64 2.06
N LYS A 86 -21.22 -7.40 2.55
CA LYS A 86 -22.33 -6.44 2.38
C LYS A 86 -22.54 -6.06 0.92
N LEU A 87 -21.46 -5.79 0.19
CA LEU A 87 -21.50 -5.47 -1.23
C LEU A 87 -22.08 -6.62 -2.05
N SER A 88 -21.62 -7.85 -1.80
CA SER A 88 -22.18 -9.07 -2.39
C SER A 88 -23.68 -9.22 -2.12
N SER A 89 -24.08 -9.14 -0.84
CA SER A 89 -25.47 -9.30 -0.40
C SER A 89 -26.41 -8.21 -0.93
N SER A 90 -25.88 -7.03 -1.25
CA SER A 90 -26.65 -5.92 -1.83
C SER A 90 -26.76 -5.97 -3.37
N GLY A 91 -26.29 -7.04 -4.01
CA GLY A 91 -26.31 -7.19 -5.47
C GLY A 91 -25.26 -6.33 -6.19
N CYS A 92 -24.27 -5.82 -5.47
CA CYS A 92 -23.17 -5.04 -6.01
C CYS A 92 -21.81 -5.61 -5.56
N PRO A 93 -21.49 -6.86 -5.90
CA PRO A 93 -20.22 -7.49 -5.53
C PRO A 93 -19.04 -6.70 -6.09
N ALA A 94 -18.01 -6.55 -5.27
CA ALA A 94 -16.70 -6.11 -5.73
C ALA A 94 -16.03 -7.22 -6.54
N ASN A 95 -15.28 -6.85 -7.57
CA ASN A 95 -14.53 -7.78 -8.41
C ASN A 95 -13.01 -7.62 -8.26
N CYS A 96 -12.56 -6.48 -7.75
CA CYS A 96 -11.15 -6.16 -7.61
C CYS A 96 -10.89 -5.26 -6.40
N ILE A 97 -9.76 -5.50 -5.72
CA ILE A 97 -9.18 -4.58 -4.74
C ILE A 97 -7.86 -4.09 -5.31
N VAL A 98 -7.75 -2.77 -5.49
CA VAL A 98 -6.50 -2.08 -5.77
C VAL A 98 -5.99 -1.52 -4.46
N TYR A 99 -4.85 -1.97 -3.97
CA TYR A 99 -4.30 -1.57 -2.67
C TYR A 99 -2.92 -0.95 -2.81
N ASP A 100 -2.61 0.02 -1.96
CA ASP A 100 -1.29 0.64 -1.89
C ASP A 100 -0.25 -0.37 -1.40
N ALA A 101 0.93 -0.42 -2.04
CA ALA A 101 1.98 -1.38 -1.71
C ALA A 101 2.43 -1.31 -0.24
N PHE A 102 2.29 -0.16 0.43
CA PHE A 102 2.63 0.00 1.86
C PHE A 102 1.71 -0.75 2.82
N ILE A 103 0.55 -1.21 2.34
CA ILE A 103 -0.41 -1.98 3.11
C ILE A 103 -0.68 -3.30 2.38
N PRO A 104 0.18 -4.32 2.51
CA PRO A 104 0.06 -5.55 1.72
C PRO A 104 -1.15 -6.43 2.10
N TRP A 105 -1.66 -6.31 3.32
CA TRP A 105 -2.71 -7.18 3.89
C TRP A 105 -4.08 -7.20 3.18
N PRO A 106 -4.54 -6.19 2.41
CA PRO A 106 -5.78 -6.27 1.64
C PRO A 106 -5.76 -7.39 0.60
N LEU A 107 -4.58 -7.80 0.12
CA LEU A 107 -4.46 -8.95 -0.79
C LEU A 107 -4.98 -10.25 -0.15
N ASP A 108 -4.73 -10.45 1.14
CA ASP A 108 -5.20 -11.65 1.84
C ASP A 108 -6.73 -11.70 1.86
N VAL A 109 -7.38 -10.53 1.98
CA VAL A 109 -8.84 -10.42 1.89
C VAL A 109 -9.30 -10.67 0.45
N ALA A 110 -8.64 -10.08 -0.55
CA ALA A 110 -8.97 -10.30 -1.95
C ALA A 110 -8.98 -11.81 -2.29
N LYS A 111 -7.90 -12.52 -1.92
CA LYS A 111 -7.76 -13.97 -2.12
C LYS A 111 -8.83 -14.77 -1.38
N LYS A 112 -9.12 -14.42 -0.13
CA LYS A 112 -10.18 -15.09 0.66
C LYS A 112 -11.55 -15.02 -0.03
N PHE A 113 -11.83 -13.92 -0.72
CA PHE A 113 -13.08 -13.71 -1.43
C PHE A 113 -13.03 -14.13 -2.91
N GLY A 114 -11.90 -14.65 -3.39
CA GLY A 114 -11.73 -15.07 -4.78
C GLY A 114 -11.84 -13.91 -5.78
N ILE A 115 -11.46 -12.70 -5.36
CA ILE A 115 -11.47 -11.50 -6.21
C ILE A 115 -10.05 -11.04 -6.52
N VAL A 116 -9.91 -10.27 -7.61
CA VAL A 116 -8.63 -9.80 -8.12
C VAL A 116 -7.97 -8.85 -7.10
N GLY A 117 -6.71 -9.08 -6.75
CA GLY A 117 -5.91 -8.22 -5.90
C GLY A 117 -4.78 -7.56 -6.68
N VAL A 118 -4.86 -6.25 -6.88
CA VAL A 118 -3.86 -5.46 -7.61
C VAL A 118 -3.08 -4.57 -6.65
N VAL A 119 -1.76 -4.69 -6.67
CA VAL A 119 -0.87 -3.79 -5.93
C VAL A 119 -0.63 -2.50 -6.71
N PHE A 120 -0.65 -1.36 -6.02
CA PHE A 120 -0.39 -0.03 -6.58
C PHE A 120 0.82 0.60 -5.90
N PHE A 121 1.88 0.85 -6.67
CA PHE A 121 3.06 1.57 -6.22
C PHE A 121 2.89 3.07 -6.46
N THR A 122 2.97 3.86 -5.40
CA THR A 122 2.88 5.34 -5.46
C THR A 122 4.25 6.00 -5.55
N GLN A 123 5.32 5.21 -5.46
CA GLN A 123 6.70 5.66 -5.57
C GLN A 123 7.22 5.56 -7.03
N SER A 124 8.42 6.08 -7.26
CA SER A 124 9.07 5.91 -8.56
C SER A 124 9.62 4.48 -8.68
N CYS A 125 9.62 3.95 -9.91
CA CYS A 125 10.18 2.62 -10.19
C CYS A 125 11.65 2.47 -9.79
N ALA A 126 12.42 3.56 -9.81
CA ALA A 126 13.81 3.56 -9.35
C ALA A 126 13.91 3.35 -7.84
N VAL A 127 13.05 4.01 -7.05
CA VAL A 127 12.98 3.81 -5.59
C VAL A 127 12.50 2.41 -5.27
N ASP A 128 11.46 1.92 -5.94
CA ASP A 128 10.97 0.55 -5.75
C ASP A 128 12.03 -0.50 -6.10
N ASN A 129 12.82 -0.27 -7.16
CA ASN A 129 13.93 -1.16 -7.51
C ASN A 129 14.99 -1.18 -6.40
N ILE A 130 15.39 -0.03 -5.87
CA ILE A 130 16.32 0.07 -4.74
C ILE A 130 15.77 -0.70 -3.52
N ASP A 131 14.50 -0.48 -3.18
CA ASP A 131 13.87 -1.10 -2.02
C ASP A 131 13.69 -2.60 -2.17
N TYR A 132 13.43 -3.07 -3.39
CA TYR A 132 13.36 -4.49 -3.67
C TYR A 132 14.71 -5.17 -3.42
N HIS A 133 15.81 -4.54 -3.83
CA HIS A 133 17.15 -5.09 -3.56
C HIS A 133 17.51 -5.05 -2.08
N ALA A 134 17.06 -4.03 -1.35
CA ALA A 134 17.14 -4.00 0.11
C ALA A 134 16.33 -5.15 0.74
N TYR A 135 15.08 -5.33 0.31
CA TYR A 135 14.18 -6.40 0.78
C TYR A 135 14.75 -7.80 0.54
N LYS A 136 15.32 -8.05 -0.63
CA LYS A 136 15.97 -9.33 -0.97
C LYS A 136 17.33 -9.53 -0.31
N GLY A 137 17.83 -8.56 0.47
CA GLY A 137 19.16 -8.61 1.08
C GLY A 137 20.32 -8.52 0.08
N LEU A 138 20.04 -8.05 -1.15
CA LEU A 138 21.02 -7.84 -2.21
C LEU A 138 21.79 -6.52 -2.02
N LEU A 139 21.21 -5.58 -1.27
CA LEU A 139 21.91 -4.41 -0.74
C LEU A 139 22.26 -4.65 0.74
N LYS A 140 23.54 -4.44 1.09
CA LYS A 140 23.99 -4.50 2.48
C LYS A 140 23.54 -3.25 3.23
N LEU A 141 22.73 -3.44 4.27
CA LEU A 141 22.25 -2.36 5.13
C LEU A 141 22.90 -2.40 6.52
N PRO A 142 23.11 -1.25 7.20
CA PRO A 142 22.84 0.09 6.70
C PRO A 142 23.84 0.46 5.60
N LEU A 143 23.41 1.29 4.64
CA LEU A 143 24.36 1.89 3.71
C LEU A 143 25.32 2.77 4.53
N THR A 144 26.62 2.59 4.33
CA THR A 144 27.61 3.50 4.90
C THR A 144 28.04 4.48 3.82
N LYS A 145 28.21 5.75 4.17
CA LYS A 145 28.69 6.78 3.23
C LYS A 145 30.16 6.55 2.82
N TYR A 146 30.85 5.61 3.46
CA TYR A 146 32.29 5.41 3.35
C TYR A 146 32.68 4.17 2.55
N ASP A 147 31.79 3.18 2.39
CA ASP A 147 32.16 1.91 1.74
C ASP A 147 32.01 1.92 0.21
N GLN A 148 31.28 2.86 -0.39
CA GLN A 148 30.94 2.83 -1.82
C GLN A 148 30.95 4.21 -2.45
N SER A 149 31.79 4.41 -3.47
CA SER A 149 31.75 5.63 -4.29
C SER A 149 30.55 5.64 -5.25
N LYS A 150 30.09 4.46 -5.69
CA LYS A 150 28.92 4.27 -6.55
C LYS A 150 28.21 2.95 -6.22
N ILE A 151 26.89 2.96 -6.28
CA ILE A 151 26.01 1.81 -6.08
C ILE A 151 25.49 1.37 -7.46
N LEU A 152 25.69 0.10 -7.79
CA LEU A 152 25.26 -0.48 -9.06
C LEU A 152 24.05 -1.37 -8.83
N LEU A 153 22.94 -1.02 -9.47
CA LEU A 153 21.68 -1.77 -9.40
C LEU A 153 21.21 -2.13 -10.81
N PRO A 154 20.68 -3.35 -11.03
CA PRO A 154 20.10 -3.75 -12.31
C PRO A 154 19.05 -2.76 -12.80
N GLY A 155 19.24 -2.22 -14.01
CA GLY A 155 18.31 -1.30 -14.65
C GLY A 155 18.44 0.16 -14.22
N LEU A 156 19.38 0.50 -13.34
CA LEU A 156 19.67 1.89 -12.95
C LEU A 156 21.08 2.30 -13.41
N PRO A 157 21.28 3.59 -13.75
CA PRO A 157 22.63 4.13 -13.88
C PRO A 157 23.35 4.05 -12.52
N PRO A 158 24.70 4.13 -12.49
CA PRO A 158 25.43 4.18 -11.23
C PRO A 158 24.88 5.28 -10.32
N VAL A 159 24.43 4.91 -9.12
CA VAL A 159 23.79 5.81 -8.16
C VAL A 159 24.81 6.26 -7.13
N GLU A 160 24.86 7.55 -6.82
CA GLU A 160 25.70 8.03 -5.73
C GLU A 160 25.04 7.74 -4.37
N PRO A 161 25.80 7.49 -3.30
CA PRO A 161 25.22 7.32 -1.98
C PRO A 161 24.25 8.45 -1.59
N GLY A 162 24.56 9.70 -1.96
CA GLY A 162 23.71 10.86 -1.68
C GLY A 162 22.30 10.78 -2.28
N ASP A 163 22.12 10.03 -3.38
CA ASP A 163 20.84 9.89 -4.09
C ASP A 163 19.98 8.74 -3.55
N MET A 164 20.53 7.91 -2.66
CA MET A 164 19.81 6.78 -2.07
C MET A 164 18.77 7.26 -1.05
N PRO A 165 17.62 6.58 -0.92
CA PRO A 165 16.62 6.88 0.10
C PRO A 165 17.24 6.93 1.50
N SER A 166 17.01 8.04 2.21
CA SER A 166 17.63 8.32 3.53
C SER A 166 17.40 7.21 4.56
N ARG A 167 16.24 6.53 4.50
CA ARG A 167 15.90 5.42 5.40
C ARG A 167 16.79 4.18 5.28
N LEU A 168 17.56 4.05 4.19
CA LEU A 168 18.53 2.95 4.04
C LEU A 168 19.81 3.16 4.86
N TYR A 169 20.08 4.40 5.27
CA TYR A 169 21.21 4.75 6.14
C TYR A 169 20.86 4.56 7.62
N ASP A 170 19.62 4.85 8.00
CA ASP A 170 19.19 4.85 9.40
C ASP A 170 17.86 4.11 9.58
N PHE A 171 17.85 2.82 9.23
CA PHE A 171 16.67 1.97 9.38
C PHE A 171 16.29 1.73 10.85
N ARG A 172 17.24 1.90 11.80
CA ARG A 172 17.01 1.66 13.23
C ARG A 172 16.26 2.81 13.91
N SER A 173 16.36 4.03 13.39
CA SER A 173 15.62 5.18 13.95
C SER A 173 14.12 5.17 13.62
N TYR A 174 13.70 4.39 12.62
CA TYR A 174 12.30 4.32 12.19
C TYR A 174 11.86 2.87 11.87
N PRO A 175 11.84 1.95 12.85
CA PRO A 175 11.56 0.54 12.61
C PRO A 175 10.21 0.30 11.93
N ALA A 176 9.14 0.99 12.36
CA ALA A 176 7.84 0.91 11.71
C ALA A 176 7.83 1.39 10.25
N ILE A 177 8.63 2.41 9.90
CA ILE A 177 8.73 2.89 8.51
C ILE A 177 9.51 1.88 7.68
N TYR A 178 10.56 1.30 8.25
CA TYR A 178 11.30 0.23 7.60
C TYR A 178 10.40 -0.97 7.31
N ASP A 179 9.59 -1.41 8.28
CA ASP A 179 8.65 -2.52 8.10
C ASP A 179 7.60 -2.24 7.02
N ILE A 180 7.11 -1.00 6.92
CA ILE A 180 6.18 -0.59 5.85
C ILE A 180 6.86 -0.73 4.48
N VAL A 181 8.04 -0.13 4.31
CA VAL A 181 8.66 -0.04 2.99
C VAL A 181 9.27 -1.35 2.55
N VAL A 182 9.88 -2.09 3.46
CA VAL A 182 10.41 -3.42 3.17
C VAL A 182 9.27 -4.43 3.02
N GLY A 183 8.19 -4.26 3.78
CA GLY A 183 6.98 -5.08 3.69
C GLY A 183 6.22 -4.95 2.37
N GLN A 184 6.47 -3.92 1.56
CA GLN A 184 5.73 -3.69 0.31
C GLN A 184 5.90 -4.80 -0.73
N PHE A 185 6.99 -5.55 -0.66
CA PHE A 185 7.27 -6.68 -1.56
C PHE A 185 6.92 -8.04 -0.96
N SER A 186 6.40 -8.08 0.28
CA SER A 186 6.12 -9.33 1.00
C SER A 186 5.13 -10.25 0.29
N ASN A 187 4.28 -9.69 -0.58
CA ASN A 187 3.27 -10.42 -1.32
C ASN A 187 3.09 -9.96 -2.76
N VAL A 188 4.05 -9.22 -3.33
CA VAL A 188 3.97 -8.70 -4.70
C VAL A 188 3.82 -9.82 -5.72
N ASP A 189 4.55 -10.93 -5.54
CA ASP A 189 4.51 -12.11 -6.41
C ASP A 189 3.17 -12.87 -6.36
N LYS A 190 2.28 -12.47 -5.44
CA LYS A 190 0.96 -13.08 -5.23
C LYS A 190 -0.18 -12.20 -5.74
N ALA A 191 0.08 -10.95 -6.11
CA ALA A 191 -0.91 -10.08 -6.76
C ALA A 191 -1.21 -10.58 -8.18
N ASP A 192 -2.40 -10.25 -8.69
CA ASP A 192 -2.88 -10.65 -10.02
C ASP A 192 -2.38 -9.73 -11.15
#